data_AF-A0A812JJG8-F1
#
_entry.id   AF-A0A812JJG8-F1
#
_cell.length_a   1.000
_cell.length_b   1.000
_cell.length_c   1.000
_cell.angle_alpha   90.00
_cell.angle_beta   90.00
_cell.angle_gamma   90.00
#
_symmetry.space_group_name_H-M   'P 1'
#
loop_
_entity.id
_entity.type
_entity.pdbx_description
1 polymer ?
#
loop_
_entity_poly.entity_id
_entity_poly.type
_entity_poly.pdbx_seq_one_letter_code
_entity_poly.pdbx_strand_id
1 'polypeptide(L)'
;MATKAGEDLLSLSGVLTECFGKGSDFTVIVEEPSCDSPRSVRNSEAPVKCTEFKVWSVLLAQWSPVCEKMIRSESYAESQAAQVVIKDFSAGAVEIFLRFMHSGTVGRFAIPLVEVVALADKHQVKALHDACLCFVRQELKSRPAVACEVFASADRFLLADSRTEALDRIFMNPGEALRKRPALDPELLEEILGVRLAVHVRVCASKNPPELG
;
A
#
# COMPACT_ATOMS: atom_id res chain seq x y z
N MET A 1 -10.23 -33.15 -4.92
CA MET A 1 -11.66 -33.15 -4.58
C MET A 1 -11.94 -31.88 -3.80
N ALA A 2 -12.51 -30.86 -4.44
CA ALA A 2 -13.00 -29.68 -3.72
C ALA A 2 -14.22 -30.13 -2.90
N THR A 3 -14.25 -29.81 -1.61
CA THR A 3 -15.37 -30.13 -0.74
C THR A 3 -16.52 -29.18 -1.05
N LYS A 4 -17.77 -29.66 -0.97
CA LYS A 4 -19.00 -28.88 -1.20
C LYS A 4 -19.01 -27.53 -0.44
N ALA A 5 -18.42 -27.48 0.75
CA ALA A 5 -18.25 -26.26 1.54
C ALA A 5 -17.35 -25.19 0.88
N GLY A 6 -16.37 -25.59 0.07
CA GLY A 6 -15.52 -24.65 -0.67
C GLY A 6 -16.25 -24.00 -1.85
N GLU A 7 -17.18 -24.71 -2.49
CA GLU A 7 -18.00 -24.18 -3.58
C GLU A 7 -19.03 -23.16 -3.06
N ASP A 8 -19.63 -23.45 -1.90
CA ASP A 8 -20.59 -22.54 -1.25
C ASP A 8 -19.93 -21.22 -0.80
N LEU A 9 -18.70 -21.28 -0.27
CA LEU A 9 -17.96 -20.07 0.14
C LEU A 9 -17.51 -19.21 -1.05
N LEU A 10 -17.12 -19.82 -2.17
CA LEU A 10 -16.78 -19.09 -3.39
C LEU A 10 -18.01 -18.41 -4.00
N SER A 11 -19.16 -19.09 -3.96
CA SER A 11 -20.45 -18.53 -4.39
C SER A 11 -20.85 -17.32 -3.55
N LEU A 12 -20.74 -17.40 -2.22
CA LEU A 12 -21.00 -16.29 -1.31
C LEU A 12 -20.04 -15.10 -1.52
N SER A 13 -18.74 -15.37 -1.70
CA SER A 13 -17.74 -14.34 -2.05
C SER A 13 -18.12 -13.61 -3.34
N GLY A 14 -18.62 -14.33 -4.35
CA GLY A 14 -19.10 -13.74 -5.61
C GLY A 14 -20.25 -12.77 -5.38
N VAL A 15 -21.26 -13.20 -4.63
CA VAL A 15 -22.44 -12.36 -4.30
C VAL A 15 -22.03 -11.10 -3.52
N LEU A 16 -21.19 -11.24 -2.48
CA LEU A 16 -20.75 -10.10 -1.67
C LEU A 16 -19.89 -9.09 -2.47
N THR A 17 -19.15 -9.59 -3.46
CA THR A 17 -18.41 -8.74 -4.41
C THR A 17 -19.37 -7.91 -5.28
N GLU A 18 -20.47 -8.50 -5.74
CA GLU A 18 -21.49 -7.78 -6.54
C GLU A 18 -22.28 -6.75 -5.73
N CYS A 19 -22.32 -6.89 -4.41
CA CYS A 19 -22.91 -5.93 -3.48
C CYS A 19 -22.01 -4.71 -3.22
N PHE A 20 -20.74 -4.72 -3.64
CA PHE A 20 -19.86 -3.56 -3.49
C PHE A 20 -20.43 -2.35 -4.23
N GLY A 21 -20.68 -1.25 -3.52
CA GLY A 21 -21.31 -0.05 -4.07
C GLY A 21 -22.84 -0.12 -4.25
N LYS A 22 -23.51 -1.22 -3.87
CA LYS A 22 -24.97 -1.41 -3.99
C LYS A 22 -25.64 -1.66 -2.65
N GLY A 23 -26.47 -0.71 -2.21
CA GLY A 23 -27.04 -0.72 -0.86
C GLY A 23 -25.93 -0.56 0.17
N SER A 24 -26.02 0.47 1.01
CA SER A 24 -24.97 0.75 1.98
C SER A 24 -25.57 1.48 3.16
N ASP A 25 -25.04 1.18 4.33
CA ASP A 25 -25.28 1.88 5.59
C ASP A 25 -24.06 2.71 6.03
N PHE A 26 -22.96 2.68 5.26
CA PHE A 26 -21.73 3.39 5.59
C PHE A 26 -20.99 3.91 4.35
N THR A 27 -20.32 5.06 4.50
CA THR A 27 -19.55 5.70 3.42
C THR A 27 -18.08 5.90 3.81
N VAL A 28 -17.16 5.44 2.96
CA VAL A 28 -15.73 5.69 3.11
C VAL A 28 -15.31 6.73 2.09
N ILE A 29 -14.82 7.88 2.56
CA ILE A 29 -14.40 9.01 1.73
C ILE A 29 -12.87 9.05 1.73
N VAL A 30 -12.27 9.07 0.54
CA VAL A 30 -10.82 9.19 0.37
C VAL A 30 -10.50 10.59 -0.16
N GLU A 31 -9.66 11.31 0.56
CA GLU A 31 -9.18 12.63 0.19
C GLU A 31 -7.73 12.53 -0.32
N GLU A 32 -7.55 12.76 -1.62
CA GLU A 32 -6.23 12.81 -2.26
C GLU A 32 -5.90 14.26 -2.64
N PRO A 33 -4.67 14.75 -2.43
CA PRO A 33 -4.26 16.05 -2.97
C PRO A 33 -4.30 16.01 -4.50
N SER A 34 -5.06 16.88 -5.15
CA SER A 34 -5.12 16.91 -6.62
C SER A 34 -3.81 17.45 -7.20
N CYS A 35 -3.31 16.77 -8.24
CA CYS A 35 -2.10 17.20 -8.97
C CYS A 35 -2.43 18.20 -10.10
N ASP A 36 -3.72 18.48 -10.33
CA ASP A 36 -4.22 19.29 -11.44
C ASP A 36 -4.38 20.76 -11.03
N SER A 37 -3.27 21.45 -10.84
CA SER A 37 -3.31 22.92 -10.98
C SER A 37 -1.98 23.52 -11.44
N PRO A 38 -1.99 24.33 -12.52
CA PRO A 38 -0.84 25.15 -12.84
C PRO A 38 -0.63 26.15 -11.70
N ARG A 39 0.60 26.18 -11.18
CA ARG A 39 1.07 27.08 -10.12
C ARG A 39 0.67 28.52 -10.43
N SER A 40 -0.43 29.00 -9.86
CA SER A 40 -0.71 30.43 -9.82
C SER A 40 -1.43 30.81 -8.52
N VAL A 41 -0.74 31.71 -7.79
CA VAL A 41 -1.20 32.65 -6.77
C VAL A 41 -1.74 32.10 -5.43
N ARG A 42 -0.91 32.35 -4.39
CA ARG A 42 -1.18 32.57 -2.96
C ARG A 42 -2.62 32.34 -2.44
N ASN A 43 -2.70 31.48 -1.42
CA ASN A 43 -3.79 31.32 -0.45
C ASN A 43 -5.13 30.80 -0.96
N SER A 44 -5.13 29.62 -1.60
CA SER A 44 -6.32 28.76 -1.65
C SER A 44 -5.89 27.33 -1.40
N GLU A 45 -6.61 26.66 -0.51
CA GLU A 45 -6.43 25.24 -0.18
C GLU A 45 -6.29 24.44 -1.47
N ALA A 46 -5.23 23.63 -1.57
CA ALA A 46 -5.01 22.82 -2.76
C ALA A 46 -6.28 22.01 -3.07
N PRO A 47 -6.72 21.91 -4.34
CA PRO A 47 -7.95 21.19 -4.64
C PRO A 47 -7.80 19.74 -4.15
N VAL A 48 -8.72 19.29 -3.30
CA VAL A 48 -8.73 17.91 -2.79
C VAL A 48 -9.65 17.09 -3.69
N LYS A 49 -9.14 15.98 -4.21
CA LYS A 49 -9.93 15.01 -4.94
C LYS A 49 -10.57 14.06 -3.92
N CYS A 50 -11.89 14.09 -3.83
CA CYS A 50 -12.66 13.20 -2.97
C CYS A 50 -13.21 12.01 -3.76
N THR A 51 -12.92 10.79 -3.32
CA THR A 51 -13.50 9.55 -3.88
C THR A 51 -14.34 8.86 -2.81
N GLU A 52 -15.60 8.56 -3.12
CA GLU A 52 -16.54 7.95 -2.16
C GLU A 52 -16.78 6.47 -2.48
N PHE A 53 -16.74 5.64 -1.43
CA PHE A 53 -17.04 4.21 -1.50
C PHE A 53 -18.20 3.87 -0.57
N LYS A 54 -19.25 3.29 -1.14
CA LYS A 54 -20.43 2.82 -0.40
C LYS A 54 -20.25 1.37 0.01
N VAL A 55 -20.31 1.10 1.31
CA VAL A 55 -19.98 -0.20 1.89
C VAL A 55 -20.93 -0.58 3.02
N TRP A 56 -20.90 -1.85 3.43
CA TRP A 56 -21.68 -2.34 4.56
C TRP A 56 -20.85 -2.32 5.85
N SER A 57 -21.31 -1.54 6.83
CA SER A 57 -20.67 -1.37 8.14
C SER A 57 -20.42 -2.70 8.85
N VAL A 58 -21.38 -3.63 8.73
CA VAL A 58 -21.30 -4.98 9.32
C VAL A 58 -20.11 -5.78 8.78
N LEU A 59 -19.79 -5.63 7.49
CA LEU A 59 -18.65 -6.30 6.87
C LEU A 59 -17.33 -5.67 7.35
N LEU A 60 -17.26 -4.34 7.43
CA LEU A 60 -16.07 -3.66 7.95
C LEU A 60 -15.77 -4.07 9.40
N ALA A 61 -16.80 -4.09 10.25
CA ALA A 61 -16.68 -4.47 11.65
C ALA A 61 -16.28 -5.94 11.83
N GLN A 62 -16.73 -6.83 10.93
CA GLN A 62 -16.35 -8.24 10.95
C GLN A 62 -14.84 -8.44 10.70
N TRP A 63 -14.25 -7.65 9.80
CA TRP A 63 -12.85 -7.81 9.42
C TRP A 63 -11.87 -6.99 10.26
N SER A 64 -12.32 -5.88 10.84
CA SER A 64 -11.47 -4.91 11.52
C SER A 64 -12.04 -4.57 12.90
N PRO A 65 -11.32 -4.92 13.99
CA PRO A 65 -11.65 -4.44 15.34
C PRO A 65 -11.62 -2.91 15.45
N VAL A 66 -10.81 -2.24 14.61
CA VAL A 66 -10.76 -0.77 14.53
C VAL A 66 -12.07 -0.24 13.97
N CYS A 67 -12.53 -0.79 12.84
CA CYS A 67 -13.82 -0.42 12.26
C CYS A 67 -14.97 -0.76 13.21
N GLU A 68 -14.95 -1.91 13.88
CA GLU A 68 -15.97 -2.30 14.85
C GLU A 68 -16.13 -1.26 15.97
N LYS A 69 -15.02 -0.81 16.56
CA LYS A 69 -15.02 0.23 17.60
C LYS A 69 -15.50 1.57 17.04
N MET A 70 -15.01 1.96 15.87
CA MET A 70 -15.37 3.22 15.22
C MET A 70 -16.87 3.29 14.89
N ILE A 71 -17.45 2.20 14.40
CA ILE A 71 -18.85 2.13 13.98
C ILE A 71 -19.80 2.01 15.17
N ARG A 72 -19.47 1.18 16.17
CA ARG A 72 -20.38 0.84 17.27
C ARG A 72 -20.32 1.79 18.46
N SER A 73 -19.31 2.66 18.58
CA SER A 73 -19.27 3.60 19.71
C SER A 73 -20.01 4.89 19.36
N GLU A 74 -21.02 5.23 20.16
CA GLU A 74 -21.84 6.44 20.01
C GLU A 74 -21.04 7.75 20.18
N SER A 75 -19.81 7.65 20.73
CA SER A 75 -18.91 8.77 21.00
C SER A 75 -18.08 9.24 19.80
N TYR A 76 -18.06 8.49 18.69
CA TYR A 76 -17.29 8.86 17.50
C TYR A 76 -18.16 9.60 16.49
N ALA A 77 -17.60 10.67 15.90
CA ALA A 77 -18.28 11.45 14.86
C ALA A 77 -18.57 10.58 13.63
N GLU A 78 -17.72 9.60 13.35
CA GLU A 78 -17.83 8.64 12.26
C GLU A 78 -19.06 7.74 12.40
N SER A 79 -19.40 7.35 13.63
CA SER A 79 -20.62 6.56 13.92
C SER A 79 -21.87 7.41 13.69
N GLN A 80 -21.88 8.66 14.18
CA GLN A 80 -23.02 9.57 14.04
C GLN A 80 -23.28 9.99 12.59
N ALA A 81 -22.22 10.18 11.81
CA ALA A 81 -22.31 10.59 10.41
C ALA A 81 -22.41 9.41 9.43
N ALA A 82 -22.29 8.17 9.92
CA ALA A 82 -22.23 6.96 9.11
C ALA A 82 -21.17 7.05 7.98
N GLN A 83 -20.04 7.70 8.27
CA GLN A 83 -18.96 7.90 7.31
C GLN A 83 -17.58 7.99 7.98
N VAL A 84 -16.53 7.66 7.22
CA VAL A 84 -15.14 7.85 7.64
C VAL A 84 -14.35 8.52 6.52
N VAL A 85 -13.42 9.42 6.88
CA VAL A 85 -12.52 10.09 5.94
C VAL A 85 -11.11 9.53 6.07
N ILE A 86 -10.53 9.09 4.95
CA ILE A 86 -9.17 8.56 4.84
C ILE A 86 -8.34 9.53 4.00
N LYS A 87 -7.27 10.09 4.56
CA LYS A 87 -6.44 11.13 3.90
C LYS A 87 -5.03 10.65 3.51
N ASP A 88 -4.54 9.59 4.13
CA ASP A 88 -3.14 9.17 3.99
C ASP A 88 -2.92 8.14 2.88
N PHE A 89 -3.99 7.69 2.22
CA PHE A 89 -3.99 6.56 1.30
C PHE A 89 -4.65 6.92 -0.03
N SER A 90 -4.16 6.33 -1.11
CA SER A 90 -4.76 6.48 -2.44
C SER A 90 -6.13 5.81 -2.51
N ALA A 91 -7.00 6.36 -3.36
CA ALA A 91 -8.33 5.79 -3.60
C ALA A 91 -8.23 4.35 -4.12
N GLY A 92 -7.19 4.04 -4.91
CA GLY A 92 -6.95 2.68 -5.42
C GLY A 92 -6.60 1.69 -4.32
N ALA A 93 -5.76 2.06 -3.35
CA ALA A 93 -5.44 1.20 -2.21
C ALA A 93 -6.67 0.96 -1.32
N VAL A 94 -7.45 2.01 -1.07
CA VAL A 94 -8.68 1.91 -0.27
C VAL A 94 -9.70 1.04 -0.97
N GLU A 95 -9.89 1.17 -2.30
CA GLU A 95 -10.80 0.29 -3.05
C GLU A 95 -10.41 -1.19 -2.89
N ILE A 96 -9.12 -1.51 -3.05
CA ILE A 96 -8.61 -2.88 -2.87
C ILE A 96 -8.93 -3.40 -1.45
N PHE A 97 -8.65 -2.58 -0.43
CA PHE A 97 -8.91 -2.90 0.96
C PHE A 97 -10.40 -3.16 1.23
N LEU A 98 -11.28 -2.30 0.73
CA LEU A 98 -12.73 -2.44 0.90
C LEU A 98 -13.29 -3.65 0.15
N ARG A 99 -12.79 -3.91 -1.08
CA ARG A 99 -13.18 -5.10 -1.85
C ARG A 99 -12.81 -6.38 -1.12
N PHE A 100 -11.62 -6.44 -0.50
CA PHE A 100 -11.25 -7.57 0.34
C PHE A 100 -12.22 -7.77 1.51
N MET A 101 -12.62 -6.70 2.20
CA MET A 101 -13.58 -6.83 3.32
C MET A 101 -14.97 -7.29 2.86
N HIS A 102 -15.32 -7.04 1.59
CA HIS A 102 -16.54 -7.60 1.01
C HIS A 102 -16.41 -9.07 0.64
N SER A 103 -15.35 -9.45 -0.07
CA SER A 103 -15.24 -10.77 -0.69
C SER A 103 -14.45 -11.79 0.13
N GLY A 104 -13.63 -11.33 1.08
CA GLY A 104 -12.60 -12.12 1.75
C GLY A 104 -11.47 -12.58 0.82
N THR A 105 -11.42 -12.09 -0.42
CA THR A 105 -10.48 -12.55 -1.45
C THR A 105 -9.58 -11.44 -1.96
N VAL A 106 -8.30 -11.80 -2.10
CA VAL A 106 -7.19 -10.97 -2.58
C VAL A 106 -7.09 -11.25 -4.08
N GLY A 107 -7.72 -10.41 -4.92
CA GLY A 107 -7.69 -10.56 -6.38
C GLY A 107 -6.28 -10.40 -6.99
N ARG A 108 -6.14 -10.51 -8.31
CA ARG A 108 -4.87 -10.13 -8.97
C ARG A 108 -4.76 -8.61 -8.95
N PHE A 109 -4.00 -8.08 -7.98
CA PHE A 109 -3.81 -6.64 -7.86
C PHE A 109 -2.84 -6.13 -8.91
N ALA A 110 -3.29 -5.16 -9.70
CA ALA A 110 -2.40 -4.10 -10.11
C ALA A 110 -2.18 -3.24 -8.85
N ILE A 111 -0.92 -3.10 -8.45
CA ILE A 111 -0.33 -2.10 -7.52
C ILE A 111 -1.29 -0.93 -7.17
N PRO A 112 -1.44 -0.52 -5.89
CA PRO A 112 -0.36 -0.35 -4.90
C PRO A 112 -0.42 -1.29 -3.67
N LEU A 113 0.26 -2.45 -3.77
CA LEU A 113 0.22 -3.47 -2.70
C LEU A 113 0.85 -3.03 -1.37
N VAL A 114 1.91 -2.23 -1.39
CA VAL A 114 2.59 -1.77 -0.16
C VAL A 114 1.69 -0.84 0.65
N GLU A 115 0.95 0.02 -0.04
CA GLU A 115 -0.02 0.90 0.58
C GLU A 115 -1.19 0.11 1.19
N VAL A 116 -1.64 -0.96 0.54
CA VAL A 116 -2.64 -1.88 1.09
C VAL A 116 -2.12 -2.62 2.33
N VAL A 117 -0.83 -3.01 2.37
CA VAL A 117 -0.21 -3.59 3.57
C VAL A 117 -0.31 -2.60 4.74
N ALA A 118 0.10 -1.35 4.53
CA ALA A 118 0.03 -0.31 5.55
C ALA A 118 -1.42 -0.02 5.99
N LEU A 119 -2.37 -0.01 5.06
CA LEU A 119 -3.78 0.21 5.34
C LEU A 119 -4.39 -0.94 6.17
N ALA A 120 -4.04 -2.18 5.81
CA ALA A 120 -4.46 -3.38 6.52
C ALA A 120 -3.87 -3.44 7.94
N ASP A 121 -2.61 -3.02 8.12
CA ASP A 121 -2.00 -2.91 9.45
C ASP A 121 -2.71 -1.83 10.30
N LYS A 122 -2.89 -0.62 9.75
CA LYS A 122 -3.59 0.50 10.42
C LYS A 122 -4.98 0.10 10.91
N HIS A 123 -5.70 -0.71 10.14
CA HIS A 123 -7.05 -1.18 10.47
C HIS A 123 -7.07 -2.60 11.06
N GLN A 124 -5.93 -3.19 11.38
CA GLN A 124 -5.80 -4.51 12.02
C GLN A 124 -6.47 -5.66 11.24
N VAL A 125 -6.47 -5.61 9.91
CA VAL A 125 -6.98 -6.67 9.03
C VAL A 125 -5.86 -7.65 8.69
N LYS A 126 -5.49 -8.48 9.66
CA LYS A 126 -4.33 -9.38 9.60
C LYS A 126 -4.30 -10.28 8.35
N ALA A 127 -5.44 -10.85 7.96
CA ALA A 127 -5.52 -11.75 6.82
C ALA A 127 -5.11 -11.07 5.50
N LEU A 128 -5.52 -9.80 5.33
CA LEU A 128 -5.15 -8.99 4.16
C LEU A 128 -3.68 -8.56 4.24
N HIS A 129 -3.24 -8.12 5.42
CA HIS A 129 -1.85 -7.74 5.66
C HIS A 129 -0.88 -8.86 5.26
N ASP A 130 -1.09 -10.07 5.79
CA ASP A 130 -0.20 -11.21 5.57
C ASP A 130 -0.22 -11.65 4.09
N ALA A 131 -1.39 -11.64 3.45
CA ALA A 131 -1.53 -11.97 2.04
C ALA A 131 -0.80 -10.94 1.15
N CYS A 132 -1.06 -9.65 1.34
CA CYS A 132 -0.43 -8.59 0.55
C CYS A 132 1.08 -8.52 0.77
N LEU A 133 1.57 -8.71 2.01
CA LEU A 133 2.99 -8.74 2.30
C LEU A 133 3.69 -9.93 1.59
N CYS A 134 3.04 -11.09 1.56
CA CYS A 134 3.53 -12.24 0.79
C CYS A 134 3.65 -11.90 -0.71
N PHE A 135 2.64 -11.25 -1.29
CA PHE A 135 2.67 -10.81 -2.68
C PHE A 135 3.77 -9.77 -2.96
N VAL A 136 3.94 -8.77 -2.10
CA VAL A 136 5.03 -7.76 -2.24
C VAL A 136 6.39 -8.44 -2.31
N ARG A 137 6.65 -9.40 -1.41
CA ARG A 137 7.90 -10.17 -1.40
C ARG A 137 8.09 -11.01 -2.66
N GLN A 138 7.02 -11.60 -3.18
CA GLN A 138 7.07 -12.36 -4.43
C GLN A 138 7.38 -11.45 -5.63
N GLU A 139 6.76 -10.27 -5.71
CA GLU A 139 7.00 -9.30 -6.78
C GLU A 139 8.43 -8.72 -6.72
N LEU A 140 8.95 -8.41 -5.53
CA LEU A 140 10.35 -8.00 -5.37
C LEU A 140 11.32 -9.06 -5.90
N LYS A 141 11.03 -10.35 -5.66
CA LYS A 141 11.86 -11.45 -6.15
C LYS A 141 11.75 -11.63 -7.66
N SER A 142 10.53 -11.61 -8.21
CA SER A 142 10.29 -11.90 -9.63
C SER A 142 10.60 -10.72 -10.56
N ARG A 143 10.48 -9.48 -10.08
CA ARG A 143 10.54 -8.26 -10.90
C ARG A 143 11.36 -7.14 -10.24
N PRO A 144 12.69 -7.12 -10.43
CA PRO A 144 13.53 -6.05 -9.90
C PRO A 144 13.10 -4.62 -10.26
N ALA A 145 12.41 -4.44 -11.39
CA ALA A 145 11.87 -3.13 -11.81
C ALA A 145 10.86 -2.51 -10.82
N VAL A 146 10.19 -3.30 -9.96
CA VAL A 146 9.24 -2.76 -8.96
C VAL A 146 9.93 -2.28 -7.67
N ALA A 147 11.23 -2.57 -7.49
CA ALA A 147 11.91 -2.36 -6.22
C ALA A 147 11.97 -0.87 -5.81
N CYS A 148 12.14 0.05 -6.77
CA CYS A 148 12.14 1.49 -6.45
C CYS A 148 10.77 1.97 -5.96
N GLU A 149 9.68 1.49 -6.55
CA GLU A 149 8.32 1.86 -6.14
C GLU A 149 7.99 1.29 -4.76
N VAL A 150 8.38 0.04 -4.50
CA VAL A 150 8.24 -0.59 -3.19
C VAL A 150 9.07 0.13 -2.15
N PHE A 151 10.30 0.54 -2.47
CA PHE A 151 11.17 1.31 -1.58
C PHE A 151 10.53 2.65 -1.17
N ALA A 152 10.04 3.43 -2.15
CA ALA A 152 9.38 4.70 -1.89
C ALA A 152 8.12 4.55 -1.03
N SER A 153 7.31 3.54 -1.35
CA SER A 153 6.07 3.28 -0.62
C SER A 153 6.35 2.80 0.80
N ALA A 154 7.32 1.90 0.96
CA ALA A 154 7.70 1.37 2.27
C ALA A 154 8.32 2.45 3.16
N ASP A 155 9.08 3.39 2.58
CA ASP A 155 9.58 4.57 3.29
C ASP A 155 8.42 5.48 3.76
N ARG A 156 7.50 5.84 2.85
CA ARG A 156 6.32 6.66 3.16
C ARG A 156 5.46 6.08 4.28
N PHE A 157 5.28 4.76 4.32
CA PHE A 157 4.45 4.07 5.31
C PHE A 157 5.24 3.47 6.49
N LEU A 158 6.54 3.78 6.61
CA LEU A 158 7.41 3.33 7.70
C LEU A 158 7.50 1.79 7.84
N LEU A 159 7.44 1.07 6.73
CA LEU A 159 7.55 -0.39 6.66
C LEU A 159 9.02 -0.82 6.52
N ALA A 160 9.77 -0.77 7.63
CA ALA A 160 11.23 -0.96 7.66
C ALA A 160 11.73 -2.26 6.98
N ASP A 161 11.04 -3.38 7.19
CA ASP A 161 11.40 -4.66 6.59
C ASP A 161 11.27 -4.62 5.05
N SER A 162 10.15 -4.09 4.56
CA SER A 162 9.89 -3.96 3.12
C SER A 162 10.84 -2.96 2.46
N ARG A 163 11.18 -1.88 3.18
CA ARG A 163 12.15 -0.87 2.75
C ARG A 163 13.54 -1.49 2.57
N THR A 164 13.99 -2.27 3.56
CA THR A 164 15.29 -2.96 3.53
C THR A 164 15.35 -3.99 2.41
N GLU A 165 14.31 -4.84 2.28
CA GLU A 165 14.24 -5.87 1.24
C GLU A 165 14.21 -5.25 -0.17
N ALA A 166 13.52 -4.13 -0.36
CA ALA A 166 13.51 -3.40 -1.62
C ALA A 166 14.89 -2.80 -1.94
N LEU A 167 15.57 -2.22 -0.95
CA LEU A 167 16.90 -1.63 -1.12
C LEU A 167 17.94 -2.70 -1.51
N ASP A 168 17.93 -3.84 -0.83
CA ASP A 168 18.76 -5.01 -1.19
C ASP A 168 18.50 -5.43 -2.63
N ARG A 169 17.23 -5.43 -3.05
CA ARG A 169 16.88 -5.82 -4.42
C ARG A 169 17.36 -4.83 -5.47
N ILE A 170 17.32 -3.53 -5.18
CA ILE A 170 17.88 -2.47 -6.03
C ILE A 170 19.39 -2.70 -6.20
N PHE A 171 20.13 -3.03 -5.13
CA PHE A 171 21.57 -3.25 -5.22
C PHE A 171 21.97 -4.58 -5.86
N MET A 172 21.13 -5.62 -5.75
CA MET A 172 21.36 -6.87 -6.47
C MET A 172 21.20 -6.72 -7.99
N ASN A 173 20.27 -5.85 -8.44
CA ASN A 173 19.94 -5.73 -9.86
C ASN A 173 19.78 -4.24 -10.31
N PRO A 174 20.81 -3.41 -10.15
CA PRO A 174 20.67 -1.96 -10.34
C PRO A 174 20.33 -1.59 -11.79
N GLY A 175 20.83 -2.33 -12.78
CA GLY A 175 20.54 -2.09 -14.19
C GLY A 175 19.07 -2.30 -14.57
N GLU A 176 18.36 -3.19 -13.87
CA GLU A 176 16.94 -3.42 -14.09
C GLU A 176 16.08 -2.51 -13.21
N ALA A 177 16.43 -2.37 -11.93
CA ALA A 177 15.70 -1.53 -10.97
C ALA A 177 15.74 -0.03 -11.32
N LEU A 178 16.86 0.44 -11.89
CA LEU A 178 17.08 1.85 -12.27
C LEU A 178 17.03 2.06 -13.79
N ARG A 179 16.50 1.09 -14.55
CA ARG A 179 16.49 1.12 -16.03
C ARG A 179 15.81 2.38 -16.59
N LYS A 180 14.79 2.88 -15.88
CA LYS A 180 14.13 4.17 -16.12
C LYS A 180 14.36 5.01 -14.87
N ARG A 181 14.45 6.35 -15.03
CA ARG A 181 14.47 7.26 -13.88
C ARG A 181 13.22 6.98 -13.05
N PRO A 182 13.34 6.38 -11.85
CA PRO A 182 12.18 6.08 -11.05
C PRO A 182 11.60 7.38 -10.51
N ALA A 183 10.28 7.42 -10.29
CA ALA A 183 9.63 8.53 -9.62
C ALA A 183 9.90 8.44 -8.10
N LEU A 184 11.16 8.70 -7.73
CA LEU A 184 11.62 8.76 -6.34
C LEU A 184 11.76 10.21 -5.90
N ASP A 185 11.53 10.44 -4.61
CA ASP A 185 11.96 11.65 -3.95
C ASP A 185 13.50 11.81 -4.11
N PRO A 186 14.01 13.03 -4.35
CA PRO A 186 15.44 13.30 -4.41
C PRO A 186 16.24 12.70 -3.24
N GLU A 187 15.73 12.76 -2.02
CA GLU A 187 16.43 12.23 -0.82
C GLU A 187 16.60 10.71 -0.89
N LEU A 188 15.56 10.00 -1.32
CA LEU A 188 15.60 8.55 -1.51
C LEU A 188 16.53 8.14 -2.65
N LEU A 189 16.58 8.94 -3.72
CA LEU A 189 17.51 8.70 -4.82
C LEU A 189 18.97 8.93 -4.37
N GLU A 190 19.22 9.97 -3.59
CA GLU A 190 20.53 10.26 -3.01
C GLU A 190 20.99 9.14 -2.08
N GLU A 191 20.10 8.56 -1.26
CA GLU A 191 20.42 7.39 -0.44
C GLU A 191 20.90 6.21 -1.29
N ILE A 192 20.16 5.87 -2.35
CA ILE A 192 20.54 4.78 -3.26
C ILE A 192 21.92 5.05 -3.90
N LEU A 193 22.19 6.29 -4.31
CA LEU A 193 23.46 6.66 -4.94
C LEU A 193 24.62 6.72 -3.93
N GLY A 194 24.38 7.26 -2.74
CA GLY A 194 25.36 7.41 -1.66
C GLY A 194 25.82 6.07 -1.10
N VAL A 195 24.90 5.12 -0.92
CA VAL A 195 25.24 3.76 -0.46
C VAL A 195 26.10 3.03 -1.50
N ARG A 196 25.86 3.22 -2.80
CA ARG A 196 26.72 2.64 -3.85
C ARG A 196 28.15 3.19 -3.80
N LEU A 197 28.32 4.48 -3.56
CA LEU A 197 29.65 5.11 -3.47
C LEU A 197 30.42 4.57 -2.27
N ALA A 198 29.77 4.37 -1.11
CA ALA A 198 30.40 3.79 0.07
C ALA A 198 30.86 2.33 -0.16
N VAL A 199 30.07 1.52 -0.87
CA VAL A 199 30.42 0.13 -1.21
C VAL A 199 31.57 0.09 -2.22
N HIS A 200 31.57 0.95 -3.25
CA HIS A 200 32.65 1.00 -4.23
C HIS A 200 33.99 1.42 -3.60
N VAL A 201 33.97 2.41 -2.71
CA VAL A 201 35.18 2.86 -1.97
C VAL A 201 35.74 1.71 -1.10
N ARG A 202 34.89 0.95 -0.40
CA ARG A 202 35.35 -0.21 0.39
C ARG A 202 35.96 -1.33 -0.47
N VAL A 203 35.35 -1.64 -1.62
CA VAL A 203 35.87 -2.68 -2.53
C VAL A 203 37.19 -2.26 -3.17
N CYS A 204 37.37 -0.99 -3.52
CA CYS A 204 38.64 -0.47 -4.03
C CYS A 204 39.73 -0.41 -2.96
N ALA A 205 39.39 -0.04 -1.72
CA ALA A 205 40.35 -0.02 -0.60
C ALA A 205 40.87 -1.42 -0.23
N SER A 206 40.06 -2.47 -0.41
CA SER A 206 40.47 -3.87 -0.18
C SER A 206 41.33 -4.47 -1.30
N LYS A 207 41.46 -3.80 -2.46
CA LYS A 207 42.23 -4.30 -3.62
C LYS A 207 43.63 -3.70 -3.76
N ASN A 208 44.02 -2.74 -2.93
CA ASN A 208 45.38 -2.20 -2.89
C ASN A 208 46.06 -2.62 -1.58
N PRO A 209 46.87 -3.70 -1.56
CA PRO A 209 47.80 -3.89 -0.45
C PRO A 209 48.86 -2.77 -0.47
N PRO A 210 49.35 -2.31 0.68
CA PRO A 210 50.46 -1.37 0.72
C PRO A 210 51.71 -2.06 0.18
N GLU A 211 52.27 -1.55 -0.91
CA GLU A 211 53.66 -1.84 -1.26
C GLU A 211 54.55 -1.23 -0.16
N LEU A 212 54.99 -2.07 0.77
CA LEU A 212 56.03 -1.76 1.73
C LEU A 212 57.35 -1.74 0.96
N GLY A 213 57.85 -0.52 0.71
CA GLY A 213 59.26 -0.26 0.39
C GLY A 213 60.15 -0.34 1.61
#